data_AF-A0A2G9Q1V7-F1
#
_entry.id   AF-A0A2G9Q1V7-F1
#
_cell.length_a   1.000
_cell.length_b   1.000
_cell.length_c   1.000
_cell.angle_alpha   90.00
_cell.angle_beta   90.00
_cell.angle_gamma   90.00
#
_symmetry.space_group_name_H-M   'P 1'
#
loop_
_entity.id
_entity.type
_entity.pdbx_description
1 polymer ?
#
loop_
_entity_poly.entity_id
_entity_poly.type
_entity_poly.pdbx_seq_one_letter_code
_entity_poly.pdbx_strand_id
1 'polypeptide(L)'
;MTVNSIGAFLQTLYMVAFIFYSSEKRRPLSQVLLALLVLVLGFAYFYLWTPNLGVRLNQLGLFCSIFTISMYLSPLADLAEIIRTKSTKCLSMPLTITTVLASTSWVLYGMQLGDAYIMVPNFPGIVTSLLRIWLFWRYYQEQPLYRHLPM
;
A
#
# COMPACT_ATOMS: atom_id res chain seq x y z
N MET A 1 8.36 12.36 7.09
CA MET A 1 8.42 11.49 8.29
C MET A 1 7.09 11.38 9.03
N THR A 2 6.40 12.49 9.34
CA THR A 2 5.15 12.52 10.11
C THR A 2 4.06 11.54 9.65
N VAL A 3 3.76 11.48 8.34
CA VAL A 3 2.70 10.61 7.79
C VAL A 3 3.01 9.13 8.02
N ASN A 4 4.25 8.71 7.79
CA ASN A 4 4.68 7.33 7.99
C ASN A 4 4.69 6.97 9.48
N SER A 5 5.05 7.90 10.38
CA SER A 5 4.99 7.68 11.83
C SER A 5 3.55 7.46 12.33
N ILE A 6 2.60 8.28 11.86
CA ILE A 6 1.18 8.11 12.17
C ILE A 6 0.67 6.78 11.60
N GLY A 7 1.03 6.47 10.34
CA GLY A 7 0.69 5.20 9.71
C GLY A 7 1.23 3.99 10.48
N ALA A 8 2.48 4.02 10.91
CA ALA A 8 3.10 2.96 11.71
C ALA A 8 2.40 2.78 13.06
N PHE A 9 2.02 3.88 13.72
CA PHE A 9 1.25 3.83 14.96
C PHE A 9 -0.11 3.17 14.76
N LEU A 10 -0.89 3.62 13.77
CA LEU A 10 -2.19 3.04 13.44
C LEU A 10 -2.10 1.56 13.03
N GLN A 11 -1.09 1.21 12.22
CA GLN A 11 -0.83 -0.16 11.80
C GLN A 11 -0.49 -1.06 13.00
N THR A 12 0.28 -0.55 13.97
CA THR A 12 0.61 -1.28 15.19
C THR A 12 -0.64 -1.51 16.03
N LEU A 13 -1.49 -0.50 16.21
CA LEU A 13 -2.77 -0.66 16.91
C LEU A 13 -3.66 -1.70 16.23
N TYR A 14 -3.77 -1.67 14.90
CA TYR A 14 -4.52 -2.66 14.12
C TYR A 14 -3.97 -4.08 14.33
N MET A 15 -2.65 -4.26 14.26
CA MET A 15 -2.02 -5.56 14.49
C MET A 15 -2.25 -6.08 15.91
N VAL A 16 -2.14 -5.21 16.91
CA VAL A 16 -2.39 -5.57 18.31
C VAL A 16 -3.84 -6.03 18.49
N ALA A 17 -4.81 -5.25 17.99
CA ALA A 17 -6.21 -5.64 18.00
C ALA A 17 -6.43 -6.98 17.29
N PHE A 18 -5.86 -7.18 16.10
CA PHE A 18 -5.96 -8.44 15.36
C PHE A 18 -5.42 -9.63 16.17
N ILE A 19 -4.25 -9.49 16.80
CA ILE A 19 -3.64 -10.54 17.62
C ILE A 19 -4.48 -10.85 18.87
N PHE A 20 -5.16 -9.86 19.46
CA PHE A 20 -6.03 -10.10 20.60
C PHE A 20 -7.32 -10.82 20.20
N TYR A 21 -7.99 -10.36 19.14
CA TYR A 21 -9.35 -10.79 18.78
C TYR A 21 -9.43 -11.96 17.79
N SER A 22 -8.41 -12.21 16.97
CA SER A 22 -8.46 -13.26 15.93
C SER A 22 -7.97 -14.61 16.45
N SER A 23 -8.64 -15.71 16.12
CA SER A 23 -8.19 -17.07 16.49
C SER A 23 -6.98 -17.54 15.67
N GLU A 24 -6.83 -17.05 14.43
CA GLU A 24 -5.80 -17.48 13.47
C GLU A 24 -4.55 -16.59 13.53
N LYS A 25 -3.81 -16.68 14.64
CA LYS A 25 -2.68 -15.77 14.94
C LYS A 25 -1.33 -16.20 14.36
N ARG A 26 -1.14 -17.50 14.07
CA ARG A 26 0.17 -18.08 13.74
C ARG A 26 0.80 -17.48 12.49
N ARG A 27 0.03 -17.37 11.39
CA ARG A 27 0.56 -16.84 10.12
C ARG A 27 0.90 -15.35 10.21
N PRO A 28 0.00 -14.46 10.70
CA PRO A 28 0.33 -13.03 10.83
C PRO A 28 1.47 -12.77 11.81
N LEU A 29 1.52 -13.50 12.93
CA LEU A 29 2.62 -13.37 13.89
C LEU A 29 3.96 -13.77 13.26
N SER A 30 4.00 -14.87 12.49
CA SER A 30 5.22 -15.27 11.78
C SER A 30 5.67 -14.23 10.76
N GLN A 31 4.74 -13.57 10.06
CA GLN A 31 5.07 -12.50 9.11
C GLN A 31 5.61 -11.26 9.81
N VAL A 32 5.03 -10.88 10.95
CA VAL A 32 5.52 -9.75 11.77
C VAL A 32 6.92 -10.04 12.32
N LEU A 33 7.14 -11.24 12.86
CA LEU A 33 8.46 -11.64 13.35
C LEU A 33 9.53 -11.65 12.25
N LEU A 34 9.18 -12.16 11.06
CA LEU A 34 10.07 -12.11 9.89
C LEU A 34 10.37 -10.67 9.47
N ALA A 35 9.36 -9.80 9.43
CA ALA A 35 9.55 -8.38 9.10
C ALA A 35 10.47 -7.68 10.11
N LEU A 36 10.28 -7.92 11.42
CA LEU A 36 11.15 -7.41 12.47
C LEU A 36 12.58 -7.92 12.33
N LEU A 37 12.76 -9.21 12.03
CA LEU A 37 14.08 -9.79 11.80
C LEU A 37 14.79 -9.11 10.62
N VAL A 38 14.10 -8.92 9.49
CA VAL A 38 14.64 -8.21 8.32
C VAL A 38 15.04 -6.78 8.66
N LEU A 39 14.23 -6.07 9.47
CA LEU A 39 14.55 -4.72 9.92
C LEU A 39 15.81 -4.67 10.80
N VAL A 40 15.93 -5.59 11.77
CA VAL A 40 17.10 -5.65 12.66
C VAL A 40 18.37 -6.00 11.88
N LEU A 41 18.29 -6.99 10.98
CA LEU A 41 19.43 -7.38 10.14
C LEU A 41 19.82 -6.26 9.18
N GLY A 42 18.86 -5.58 8.55
CA GLY A 42 19.09 -4.43 7.69
C GLY A 42 19.75 -3.29 8.47
N PHE A 43 19.25 -2.96 9.66
CA PHE A 43 19.85 -1.95 10.53
C PHE A 43 21.29 -2.30 10.91
N ALA A 44 21.55 -3.55 11.32
CA ALA A 44 22.88 -4.02 11.66
C ALA A 44 23.85 -3.93 10.46
N TYR A 45 23.41 -4.33 9.26
CA TYR A 45 24.19 -4.21 8.04
C TYR A 45 24.57 -2.75 7.74
N PHE A 46 23.59 -1.83 7.78
CA PHE A 46 23.85 -0.42 7.53
C PHE A 46 24.70 0.26 8.61
N TYR A 47 24.57 -0.17 9.87
CA TYR A 47 25.35 0.37 10.98
C TYR A 47 26.81 -0.08 10.95
N LEU A 48 27.05 -1.36 10.63
CA LEU A 48 28.37 -1.98 10.73
C LEU A 48 29.18 -1.92 9.42
N TRP A 49 28.55 -1.97 8.24
CA TRP A 49 29.24 -2.05 6.94
C TRP A 49 29.21 -0.77 6.09
N THR A 50 28.45 0.27 6.47
CA THR A 50 28.39 1.54 5.71
C THR A 50 28.58 2.78 6.61
N PRO A 51 29.84 3.15 6.93
CA PRO A 51 30.13 4.33 7.73
C PRO A 51 29.83 5.65 7.01
N ASN A 52 29.81 5.67 5.67
CA ASN A 52 29.50 6.87 4.90
C ASN A 52 27.99 7.16 4.87
N LEU A 53 27.59 8.32 5.42
CA LEU A 53 26.20 8.74 5.54
C LEU A 53 25.48 8.86 4.19
N GLY A 54 26.14 9.38 3.15
CA GLY A 54 25.54 9.57 1.83
C GLY A 54 25.21 8.24 1.15
N VAL A 55 26.14 7.28 1.19
CA VAL A 55 25.93 5.93 0.65
C VAL A 55 24.82 5.19 1.40
N ARG A 56 24.79 5.32 2.73
CA ARG A 56 23.76 4.72 3.58
C ARG A 56 22.36 5.26 3.25
N LEU A 57 22.21 6.57 3.10
CA LEU A 57 20.93 7.19 2.74
C LEU A 57 20.45 6.76 1.35
N ASN A 58 21.35 6.67 0.38
CA ASN A 58 21.01 6.25 -0.98
C ASN A 58 20.52 4.80 -1.06
N GLN A 59 21.23 3.88 -0.39
CA GLN A 59 20.83 2.46 -0.34
C GLN A 59 19.52 2.26 0.43
N LEU A 60 19.33 2.96 1.54
CA LEU A 60 18.08 2.91 2.31
C LEU A 60 16.90 3.47 1.47
N GLY A 61 17.12 4.57 0.75
CA GLY A 61 16.14 5.13 -0.18
C GLY A 61 15.71 4.13 -1.23
N LEU A 62 16.67 3.50 -1.92
CA LEU A 62 16.40 2.44 -2.90
C LEU A 62 15.60 1.27 -2.32
N PHE A 63 16.01 0.77 -1.14
CA PHE A 63 15.32 -0.32 -0.46
C PHE A 63 13.87 0.06 -0.12
N CYS A 64 13.65 1.23 0.46
CA CYS A 64 12.33 1.75 0.79
C CYS A 64 11.46 1.92 -0.46
N SER A 65 12.02 2.41 -1.57
CA SER A 65 11.29 2.55 -2.84
C SER A 65 10.86 1.19 -3.40
N ILE A 66 11.77 0.20 -3.44
CA ILE A 66 11.44 -1.17 -3.91
C ILE A 66 10.34 -1.78 -3.04
N PHE A 67 10.46 -1.66 -1.72
CA PHE A 67 9.46 -2.17 -0.79
C PHE A 67 8.09 -1.50 -1.01
N THR A 68 8.07 -0.17 -1.15
CA THR A 68 6.83 0.57 -1.43
C THR A 68 6.21 0.14 -2.76
N ILE A 69 7.01 -0.06 -3.81
CA ILE A 69 6.53 -0.56 -5.10
C ILE A 69 5.90 -1.95 -4.95
N SER A 70 6.53 -2.84 -4.16
CA SER A 70 6.00 -4.19 -3.91
C SER A 70 4.62 -4.19 -3.23
N MET A 71 4.30 -3.15 -2.44
CA MET A 71 2.97 -3.04 -1.82
C MET A 71 1.86 -2.87 -2.86
N TYR A 72 2.15 -2.40 -4.07
CA TYR A 72 1.17 -2.32 -5.16
C TYR A 72 0.78 -3.67 -5.77
N LEU A 73 1.42 -4.77 -5.37
CA LEU A 73 0.96 -6.12 -5.73
C LEU A 73 -0.43 -6.42 -5.14
N SER A 74 -0.73 -5.91 -3.95
CA SER A 74 -2.06 -6.06 -3.33
C SER A 74 -3.18 -5.41 -4.15
N PRO A 75 -3.13 -4.10 -4.47
CA PRO A 75 -4.16 -3.48 -5.30
C PRO A 75 -4.24 -4.08 -6.71
N LEU A 76 -3.14 -4.61 -7.25
CA LEU A 76 -3.16 -5.30 -8.54
C LEU A 76 -3.87 -6.66 -8.47
N ALA A 77 -3.72 -7.40 -7.36
CA ALA A 77 -4.49 -8.61 -7.11
C ALA A 77 -6.00 -8.32 -7.04
N ASP A 78 -6.40 -7.23 -6.39
CA ASP A 78 -7.80 -6.79 -6.36
C ASP A 78 -8.32 -6.47 -7.76
N LEU A 79 -7.53 -5.77 -8.60
CA LEU A 79 -7.89 -5.49 -9.99
C LEU A 79 -8.13 -6.79 -10.77
N ALA A 80 -7.24 -7.78 -10.61
CA ALA A 80 -7.38 -9.08 -11.25
C ALA A 80 -8.65 -9.81 -10.76
N GLU A 81 -8.97 -9.72 -9.47
CA GLU A 81 -10.19 -10.29 -8.90
C GLU A 81 -11.45 -9.62 -9.46
N ILE A 82 -11.47 -8.29 -9.59
CA ILE A 82 -12.60 -7.55 -10.17
C ILE A 82 -12.84 -7.99 -11.62
N ILE A 83 -11.78 -8.12 -12.42
CA ILE A 83 -11.89 -8.56 -13.82
C ILE A 83 -12.43 -10.00 -13.89
N ARG A 84 -11.94 -10.88 -13.02
CA ARG A 84 -12.35 -12.30 -13.00
C ARG A 84 -13.79 -12.48 -12.53
N THR A 85 -14.18 -11.77 -11.48
CA THR A 85 -15.51 -11.88 -10.86
C THR A 85 -16.56 -10.96 -11.50
N LYS A 86 -16.11 -10.00 -12.32
CA LYS A 86 -16.93 -8.90 -12.86
C LYS A 86 -17.71 -8.14 -11.77
N SER A 87 -17.21 -8.16 -10.53
CA SER A 87 -17.89 -7.55 -9.38
C SER A 87 -16.98 -6.56 -8.68
N THR A 88 -17.55 -5.41 -8.35
CA THR A 88 -16.86 -4.31 -7.66
C THR A 88 -17.12 -4.32 -6.15
N LYS A 89 -17.70 -5.40 -5.60
CA LYS A 89 -18.03 -5.52 -4.17
C LYS A 89 -16.80 -5.42 -3.25
N CYS A 90 -15.64 -5.86 -3.72
CA CYS A 90 -14.37 -5.73 -2.99
C CYS A 90 -13.80 -4.31 -3.03
N LEU A 91 -14.37 -3.40 -3.83
CA LEU A 91 -13.87 -2.05 -4.04
C LEU A 91 -14.58 -1.04 -3.12
N SER A 92 -13.81 -0.33 -2.31
CA SER A 92 -14.28 0.87 -1.61
C SER A 92 -13.97 2.12 -2.43
N MET A 93 -15.02 2.80 -2.92
CA MET A 93 -14.86 4.04 -3.70
C MET A 93 -14.23 5.19 -2.89
N PRO A 94 -14.60 5.44 -1.63
CA PRO A 94 -13.93 6.44 -0.80
C PRO A 94 -12.43 6.16 -0.67
N LEU A 95 -12.05 4.91 -0.43
CA LEU A 95 -10.64 4.51 -0.31
C LEU A 95 -9.87 4.76 -1.60
N THR A 96 -10.49 4.48 -2.76
CA THR A 96 -9.87 4.69 -4.07
C THR A 96 -9.66 6.18 -4.34
N ILE A 97 -10.64 7.03 -4.05
CA ILE A 97 -10.53 8.50 -4.22
C ILE A 97 -9.44 9.06 -3.31
N THR A 98 -9.43 8.68 -2.02
CA THR A 98 -8.38 9.10 -1.09
C THR A 98 -6.99 8.67 -1.57
N THR A 99 -6.87 7.46 -2.13
CA THR A 99 -5.59 6.96 -2.67
C THR A 99 -5.11 7.76 -3.88
N VAL A 100 -6.01 8.15 -4.80
CA VAL A 100 -5.66 9.04 -5.93
C VAL A 100 -5.13 10.37 -5.41
N LEU A 101 -5.87 11.01 -4.49
CA LEU A 101 -5.50 12.33 -3.96
C LEU A 101 -4.16 12.26 -3.23
N ALA A 102 -3.98 11.28 -2.33
CA ALA A 102 -2.74 11.09 -1.60
C ALA A 102 -1.55 10.82 -2.53
N SER A 103 -1.70 9.92 -3.51
CA SER A 103 -0.62 9.57 -4.45
C SER A 103 -0.25 10.77 -5.33
N THR A 104 -1.25 11.54 -5.78
CA THR A 104 -1.04 12.75 -6.58
C THR A 104 -0.30 13.81 -5.78
N SER A 105 -0.70 14.05 -4.53
CA SER A 105 -0.02 14.98 -3.62
C SER A 105 1.44 14.59 -3.40
N TRP A 106 1.74 13.30 -3.21
CA TRP A 106 3.13 12.85 -3.03
C TRP A 106 3.98 12.97 -4.30
N VAL A 107 3.41 12.68 -5.48
CA VAL A 107 4.11 12.88 -6.75
C VAL A 107 4.43 14.36 -6.95
N LEU A 108 3.46 15.26 -6.74
CA LEU A 108 3.68 16.71 -6.83
C LEU A 108 4.71 17.21 -5.81
N TYR A 109 4.67 16.68 -4.59
CA TYR A 109 5.65 17.00 -3.55
C TYR A 109 7.07 16.54 -3.93
N GLY A 110 7.21 15.32 -4.46
CA GLY A 110 8.47 14.79 -4.96
C GLY A 110 9.02 15.61 -6.14
N MET A 111 8.14 16.02 -7.08
CA MET A 111 8.51 16.90 -8.18
C MET A 111 9.03 18.26 -7.69
N GLN A 112 8.35 18.88 -6.73
CA GLN A 112 8.75 20.17 -6.16
C GLN A 112 10.11 20.10 -5.45
N LEU A 113 10.43 18.96 -4.85
CA LEU A 113 11.71 18.70 -4.17
C LEU A 113 12.81 18.17 -5.11
N GLY A 114 12.47 17.80 -6.35
CA GLY A 114 13.39 17.09 -7.24
C GLY A 114 13.79 15.70 -6.75
N ASP A 115 12.97 15.07 -5.90
CA ASP A 115 13.28 13.80 -5.25
C ASP A 115 12.54 12.62 -5.92
N ALA A 116 13.29 11.88 -6.74
CA ALA A 116 12.79 10.69 -7.43
C ALA A 116 12.38 9.57 -6.46
N TYR A 117 12.96 9.51 -5.25
CA TYR A 117 12.63 8.49 -4.26
C TYR A 117 11.23 8.67 -3.66
N ILE A 118 10.67 9.87 -3.74
CA ILE A 118 9.29 10.14 -3.35
C ILE A 118 8.37 9.97 -4.57
N MET A 119 8.79 10.46 -5.73
CA MET A 119 7.96 10.48 -6.94
C MET A 119 7.70 9.06 -7.50
N VAL A 120 8.76 8.28 -7.73
CA VAL A 120 8.69 6.96 -8.38
C VAL A 120 7.77 5.98 -7.64
N PRO A 121 7.86 5.79 -6.31
CA PRO A 121 7.00 4.83 -5.63
C PRO A 121 5.54 5.26 -5.55
N ASN A 122 5.20 6.56 -5.61
CA ASN A 122 3.81 7.01 -5.52
C ASN A 122 3.07 6.97 -6.88
N PHE A 123 3.81 6.96 -7.99
CA PHE A 123 3.23 6.94 -9.33
C PHE A 123 2.34 5.70 -9.62
N PRO A 124 2.75 4.47 -9.27
CA PRO A 124 1.88 3.29 -9.39
C PRO A 124 0.54 3.42 -8.63
N GLY A 125 0.50 4.18 -7.53
CA GLY A 125 -0.73 4.44 -6.78
C GLY A 125 -1.76 5.23 -7.56
N ILE A 126 -1.32 6.18 -8.39
CA ILE A 126 -2.18 6.90 -9.32
C ILE A 126 -2.72 5.92 -10.37
N VAL A 127 -1.84 5.15 -11.00
CA VAL A 127 -2.20 4.21 -12.08
C VAL A 127 -3.22 3.18 -11.60
N THR A 128 -2.91 2.48 -10.50
CA THR A 128 -3.79 1.45 -9.93
C THR A 128 -5.14 2.01 -9.52
N SER A 129 -5.19 3.23 -8.98
CA SER A 129 -6.44 3.85 -8.55
C SER A 129 -7.30 4.33 -9.73
N LEU A 130 -6.69 4.85 -10.80
CA LEU A 130 -7.41 5.17 -12.05
C LEU A 130 -8.00 3.91 -12.69
N LEU A 131 -7.24 2.80 -12.71
CA LEU A 131 -7.74 1.51 -13.17
C LEU A 131 -8.92 1.02 -12.33
N ARG A 132 -8.87 1.17 -11.00
CA ARG A 132 -9.97 0.84 -10.09
C ARG A 132 -11.24 1.65 -10.38
N ILE A 133 -11.11 2.96 -10.60
CA ILE A 133 -12.24 3.83 -10.96
C ILE A 133 -12.83 3.43 -12.32
N TRP A 134 -11.97 3.14 -13.30
CA TRP A 134 -12.41 2.71 -14.62
C TRP A 134 -13.15 1.37 -14.57
N LEU A 135 -12.61 0.38 -13.86
CA LEU A 135 -13.27 -0.91 -13.65
C LEU A 135 -14.58 -0.76 -12.87
N PHE A 136 -14.61 0.14 -11.89
CA PHE A 136 -15.85 0.47 -11.18
C PHE A 136 -16.91 0.93 -12.17
N TRP A 137 -16.63 1.93 -12.99
CA TRP A 137 -17.60 2.44 -13.96
C TRP A 137 -18.09 1.35 -14.91
N ARG A 138 -17.16 0.53 -15.44
CA ARG A 138 -17.46 -0.53 -16.39
C ARG A 138 -18.35 -1.63 -15.79
N TYR A 139 -18.02 -2.15 -14.61
CA TYR A 139 -18.76 -3.26 -14.00
C TYR A 139 -19.93 -2.83 -13.12
N TYR A 140 -19.96 -1.58 -12.63
CA TYR A 140 -21.13 -0.99 -11.97
C TYR A 140 -22.31 -0.86 -12.95
N GLN A 141 -22.05 -0.49 -14.20
CA GLN A 141 -23.08 -0.49 -15.25
C GLN A 141 -23.61 -1.89 -15.57
N GLU A 142 -22.82 -2.95 -15.36
CA GLU A 142 -23.25 -4.34 -15.53
C GLU A 142 -23.91 -4.94 -14.27
N GLN A 143 -24.03 -4.17 -13.18
CA GLN A 143 -24.91 -4.48 -12.06
C GLN A 143 -26.19 -3.62 -12.12
N PRO A 144 -27.06 -3.76 -13.14
CA PRO A 144 -28.36 -3.13 -13.08
C PRO A 144 -29.17 -3.84 -12.00
N LEU A 145 -29.53 -3.13 -10.93
CA LEU A 145 -30.90 -3.07 -10.40
C LEU A 145 -31.72 -4.38 -10.27
N TYR A 146 -31.12 -5.56 -10.06
CA TYR A 146 -31.87 -6.80 -9.73
C TYR A 146 -32.11 -6.91 -8.23
N ARG A 147 -32.95 -6.03 -7.69
CA ARG A 147 -33.88 -6.26 -6.56
C ARG A 147 -34.56 -4.95 -6.13
N HIS A 148 -35.29 -4.33 -7.06
CA HIS A 148 -36.64 -3.95 -6.67
C HIS A 148 -37.40 -5.27 -6.53
N LEU A 149 -37.66 -5.71 -5.29
CA LEU A 149 -38.66 -6.75 -5.01
C LEU A 149 -40.00 -6.06 -4.84
N PRO A 150 -40.95 -6.25 -5.77
CA PRO A 150 -42.34 -6.46 -5.43
C PRO A 150 -42.62 -7.96 -5.49
N MET A 151 -42.94 -8.54 -4.34
CA MET A 151 -43.94 -9.59 -4.15
C MET A 151 -44.37 -9.51 -2.70
#